data_AF-A0A0E3UVK7-F1
#
_entry.id   AF-A0A0E3UVK7-F1
#
_cell.length_a   1.000
_cell.length_b   1.000
_cell.length_c   1.000
_cell.angle_alpha   90.00
_cell.angle_beta   90.00
_cell.angle_gamma   90.00
#
_symmetry.space_group_name_H-M   'P 1'
#
loop_
_entity.id
_entity.type
_entity.pdbx_description
1 polymer ?
#
loop_
_entity_poly.entity_id
_entity_poly.type
_entity_poly.pdbx_seq_one_letter_code
_entity_poly.pdbx_strand_id
1 'polypeptide(L)'
;MNSIFVPTLCLALLPVLFTDALGQGVQPVSSKNTRYQLEREVITRWGKFNPKWYFILFHNKYRKGPDRRNMLQLAPTMALVSQNRVKAQAQEEAVSQVYEQEMFKFADRSLNKGYHLLYKKKIDELNTALWAMNAEAVQAGVQAAYILAIHAERDRINADIGIVLDAYLDDAKKGEQLRVYISELTALQNDYRRLISLFKTSQDLTD
;
A
#
# COMPACT_ATOMS: atom_id res chain seq x y z
N MET A 1 15.14 -41.12 -51.81
CA MET A 1 14.87 -42.16 -50.78
C MET A 1 15.41 -41.65 -49.46
N ASN A 2 14.53 -41.54 -48.44
CA ASN A 2 14.76 -41.71 -46.99
C ASN A 2 15.90 -40.88 -46.33
N SER A 3 15.78 -40.26 -45.15
CA SER A 3 14.77 -40.25 -44.10
C SER A 3 15.15 -39.16 -43.10
N ILE A 4 14.12 -38.52 -42.55
CA ILE A 4 14.10 -37.62 -41.39
C ILE A 4 14.54 -38.38 -40.13
N PHE A 5 15.44 -37.82 -39.29
CA PHE A 5 15.62 -38.26 -37.89
C PHE A 5 16.28 -37.17 -37.02
N VAL A 6 15.48 -36.22 -36.53
CA VAL A 6 15.71 -35.54 -35.25
C VAL A 6 14.33 -35.30 -34.63
N PRO A 7 13.85 -36.18 -33.73
CA PRO A 7 13.52 -35.68 -32.40
C PRO A 7 13.59 -36.78 -31.32
N THR A 8 14.71 -36.90 -30.61
CA THR A 8 14.80 -37.81 -29.44
C THR A 8 15.20 -37.10 -28.15
N LEU A 9 15.34 -35.77 -28.16
CA LEU A 9 15.79 -35.02 -26.98
C LEU A 9 14.68 -34.29 -26.20
N CYS A 10 13.45 -34.18 -26.74
CA CYS A 10 12.34 -33.52 -26.05
C CYS A 10 11.44 -34.44 -25.20
N LEU A 11 11.63 -35.77 -25.26
CA LEU A 11 10.77 -36.72 -24.53
C LEU A 11 11.27 -37.09 -23.13
N ALA A 12 12.49 -36.69 -22.75
CA ALA A 12 13.10 -37.06 -21.48
C ALA A 12 12.84 -36.08 -20.33
N LEU A 13 12.22 -34.91 -20.58
CA LEU A 13 11.94 -33.89 -19.55
C LEU A 13 10.48 -33.89 -19.05
N LEU A 14 9.61 -34.72 -19.63
CA LEU A 14 8.20 -34.81 -19.20
C LEU A 14 7.90 -35.65 -17.94
N PRO A 15 8.73 -36.61 -17.47
CA PRO A 15 8.32 -37.41 -16.31
C PRO A 15 8.51 -36.70 -14.96
N VAL A 16 9.18 -35.54 -14.91
CA VAL A 16 9.45 -34.82 -13.65
C VAL A 16 8.31 -33.86 -13.26
N LEU A 17 7.43 -33.46 -14.19
CA LEU A 17 6.29 -32.59 -13.87
C LEU A 17 5.04 -33.34 -13.38
N PHE A 18 5.05 -34.68 -13.39
CA PHE A 18 3.91 -35.49 -12.96
C PHE A 18 4.08 -36.11 -11.57
N THR A 19 5.24 -35.98 -10.92
CA THR A 19 5.47 -36.56 -9.60
C THR A 19 4.82 -35.77 -8.46
N ASP A 20 4.60 -34.46 -8.61
CA ASP A 20 3.97 -33.64 -7.57
C ASP A 20 2.42 -33.78 -7.52
N ALA A 21 1.81 -34.32 -8.58
CA ALA A 21 0.37 -34.56 -8.62
C ALA A 21 -0.08 -35.84 -7.87
N LEU A 22 0.86 -36.75 -7.55
CA LEU A 22 0.55 -38.03 -6.89
C LEU A 22 0.66 -37.98 -5.35
N GLY A 23 1.07 -36.84 -4.79
CA GLY A 23 1.36 -36.67 -3.36
C GLY A 23 0.23 -36.07 -2.51
N GLN A 24 -0.95 -35.77 -3.05
CA GLN A 24 -2.07 -35.31 -2.23
C GLN A 24 -2.73 -36.51 -1.53
N GLY A 25 -2.18 -36.88 -0.37
CA GLY A 25 -2.80 -37.80 0.56
C GLY A 25 -4.21 -37.34 0.89
N VAL A 26 -5.20 -38.08 0.40
CA VAL A 26 -6.62 -37.84 0.67
C VAL A 26 -6.86 -38.06 2.16
N GLN A 27 -7.21 -36.98 2.87
CA GLN A 27 -7.70 -37.07 4.25
C GLN A 27 -8.95 -37.97 4.27
N PRO A 28 -8.97 -39.07 5.04
CA PRO A 28 -10.13 -39.94 5.11
C PRO A 28 -11.33 -39.14 5.61
N VAL A 29 -12.41 -39.11 4.83
CA VAL A 29 -13.63 -38.38 5.19
C VAL A 29 -14.23 -39.02 6.45
N SER A 30 -14.01 -38.38 7.61
CA SER A 30 -14.48 -38.86 8.92
C SER A 30 -15.83 -38.27 9.34
N SER A 31 -16.38 -37.34 8.55
CA SER A 31 -17.58 -36.61 8.95
C SER A 31 -18.83 -37.51 8.97
N LYS A 32 -19.60 -37.42 10.06
CA LYS A 32 -20.80 -38.24 10.30
C LYS A 32 -21.87 -38.00 9.22
N ASN A 33 -22.01 -36.77 8.72
CA ASN A 33 -23.08 -36.40 7.79
C ASN A 33 -22.86 -36.94 6.37
N THR A 34 -21.62 -36.87 5.86
CA THR A 34 -21.27 -37.46 4.54
C THR A 34 -21.44 -38.98 4.54
N ARG A 35 -21.21 -39.63 5.68
CA ARG A 35 -21.43 -41.07 5.84
C ARG A 35 -22.91 -41.45 5.76
N TYR A 36 -23.79 -40.68 6.41
CA TYR A 36 -25.23 -40.91 6.35
C TYR A 36 -25.82 -40.67 4.96
N GLN A 37 -25.31 -39.69 4.20
CA GLN A 37 -25.74 -39.45 2.81
C GLN A 37 -25.43 -40.65 1.90
N LEU A 38 -24.20 -41.16 1.95
CA LEU A 38 -23.80 -42.34 1.15
C LEU A 38 -24.58 -43.60 1.53
N GLU A 39 -24.78 -43.84 2.83
CA GLU A 39 -25.58 -44.98 3.30
C GLU A 39 -27.03 -44.87 2.78
N ARG A 40 -27.62 -43.65 2.77
CA ARG A 40 -29.01 -43.43 2.33
C ARG A 40 -29.20 -43.61 0.83
N GLU A 41 -28.30 -43.09 -0.01
CA GLU A 41 -28.40 -43.20 -1.48
C GLU A 41 -28.24 -44.64 -2.00
N VAL A 42 -27.46 -45.45 -1.30
CA VAL A 42 -27.28 -46.86 -1.65
C VAL A 42 -28.45 -47.72 -1.14
N ILE A 43 -28.94 -47.46 0.07
CA ILE A 43 -30.08 -48.20 0.66
C ILE A 43 -31.36 -47.98 -0.14
N THR A 44 -31.63 -46.76 -0.61
CA THR A 44 -32.84 -46.47 -1.40
C THR A 44 -32.88 -47.20 -2.74
N ARG A 45 -31.74 -47.68 -3.26
CA ARG A 45 -31.65 -48.38 -4.54
C ARG A 45 -32.13 -49.84 -4.50
N TRP A 46 -32.24 -50.46 -3.32
CA TRP A 46 -32.49 -51.91 -3.17
C TRP A 46 -33.82 -52.29 -2.49
N GLY A 47 -34.73 -51.34 -2.26
CA GLY A 47 -36.08 -51.64 -1.77
C GLY A 47 -36.12 -52.43 -0.45
N LYS A 48 -36.97 -53.48 -0.36
CA LYS A 48 -37.19 -54.27 0.88
C LYS A 48 -36.04 -55.21 1.27
N PHE A 49 -35.02 -55.39 0.44
CA PHE A 49 -33.90 -56.27 0.75
C PHE A 49 -32.74 -55.46 1.35
N ASN A 50 -32.62 -55.50 2.68
CA ASN A 50 -31.63 -54.74 3.46
C ASN A 50 -30.53 -55.64 4.08
N PRO A 51 -29.66 -56.31 3.30
CA PRO A 51 -28.57 -57.09 3.87
C PRO A 51 -27.44 -56.15 4.33
N LYS A 52 -27.55 -55.61 5.55
CA LYS A 52 -26.52 -54.77 6.17
C LYS A 52 -25.13 -55.44 6.14
N TRP A 53 -25.09 -56.77 6.28
CA TRP A 53 -23.86 -57.57 6.23
C TRP A 53 -23.23 -57.61 4.82
N TYR A 54 -24.03 -57.66 3.76
CA TYR A 54 -23.55 -57.67 2.36
C TYR A 54 -22.86 -56.34 2.02
N PHE A 55 -23.38 -55.22 2.53
CA PHE A 55 -22.72 -53.91 2.40
C PHE A 55 -21.41 -53.85 3.19
N ILE A 56 -21.38 -54.37 4.42
CA ILE A 56 -20.16 -54.40 5.24
C ILE A 56 -19.08 -55.32 4.62
N LEU A 57 -19.45 -56.44 4.00
CA LEU A 57 -18.52 -57.40 3.41
C LEU A 57 -18.06 -57.04 2.00
N PHE A 58 -18.98 -56.65 1.10
CA PHE A 58 -18.66 -56.39 -0.31
C PHE A 58 -18.43 -54.91 -0.65
N HIS A 59 -19.03 -53.99 0.10
CA HIS A 59 -18.90 -52.54 -0.12
C HIS A 59 -17.91 -51.87 0.86
N ASN A 60 -17.18 -52.65 1.67
CA ASN A 60 -16.14 -52.15 2.57
C ASN A 60 -15.00 -51.38 1.86
N LYS A 61 -14.85 -51.59 0.54
CA LYS A 61 -13.92 -50.84 -0.32
C LYS A 61 -14.22 -49.33 -0.36
N TYR A 62 -15.48 -48.94 -0.17
CA TYR A 62 -15.94 -47.54 -0.16
C TYR A 62 -15.94 -46.91 1.24
N ARG A 63 -15.82 -47.72 2.30
CA ARG A 63 -15.82 -47.24 3.70
C ARG A 63 -14.40 -46.97 4.23
N LYS A 64 -13.39 -47.67 3.71
CA LYS A 64 -11.99 -47.57 4.17
C LYS A 64 -10.99 -47.11 3.10
N GLY A 65 -11.42 -46.93 1.84
CA GLY A 65 -10.56 -46.49 0.74
C GLY A 65 -11.07 -45.21 0.07
N PRO A 66 -10.19 -44.42 -0.57
CA PRO A 66 -10.62 -43.28 -1.38
C PRO A 66 -11.47 -43.80 -2.55
N ASP A 67 -12.69 -43.30 -2.69
CA ASP A 67 -13.57 -43.65 -3.79
C ASP A 67 -13.00 -43.13 -5.14
N ARG A 68 -12.23 -44.00 -5.80
CA ARG A 68 -11.46 -43.65 -7.01
C ARG A 68 -12.33 -43.29 -8.23
N ARG A 69 -13.61 -43.66 -8.23
CA ARG A 69 -14.53 -43.43 -9.36
C ARG A 69 -15.00 -41.98 -9.41
N ASN A 70 -15.34 -41.44 -8.25
CA ASN A 70 -15.74 -40.03 -8.14
C ASN A 70 -14.51 -39.11 -8.23
N MET A 71 -13.33 -39.56 -7.79
CA MET A 71 -12.09 -38.79 -7.91
C MET A 71 -11.73 -38.40 -9.34
N LEU A 72 -11.85 -39.29 -10.32
CA LEU A 72 -11.53 -38.95 -11.73
C LEU A 72 -12.54 -37.99 -12.34
N GLN A 73 -13.81 -38.05 -11.90
CA GLN A 73 -14.86 -37.14 -12.33
C GLN A 73 -14.74 -35.76 -11.66
N LEU A 74 -14.27 -35.72 -10.41
CA LEU A 74 -14.03 -34.50 -9.64
C LEU A 74 -12.63 -33.91 -9.84
N ALA A 75 -11.70 -34.64 -10.47
CA ALA A 75 -10.36 -34.14 -10.77
C ALA A 75 -10.35 -32.79 -11.51
N PRO A 76 -11.15 -32.58 -12.59
CA PRO A 76 -11.16 -31.28 -13.28
C PRO A 76 -11.72 -30.16 -12.40
N THR A 77 -12.72 -30.44 -11.57
CA THR A 77 -13.29 -29.41 -10.68
C THR A 77 -12.34 -29.07 -9.54
N MET A 78 -11.64 -30.06 -8.96
CA MET A 78 -10.58 -29.83 -7.97
C MET A 78 -9.39 -29.07 -8.56
N ALA A 79 -8.99 -29.36 -9.79
CA ALA A 79 -7.92 -28.62 -10.48
C ALA A 79 -8.33 -27.16 -10.75
N LEU A 80 -9.59 -26.92 -11.14
CA LEU A 80 -10.11 -25.56 -11.31
C LEU A 80 -10.17 -24.81 -9.98
N VAL A 81 -10.61 -25.46 -8.90
CA VAL A 81 -10.66 -24.87 -7.56
C VAL A 81 -9.25 -24.55 -7.04
N SER A 82 -8.28 -25.44 -7.25
CA SER A 82 -6.89 -25.19 -6.84
C SER A 82 -6.27 -24.03 -7.61
N GLN A 83 -6.50 -23.95 -8.93
CA GLN A 83 -6.06 -22.80 -9.73
C GLN A 83 -6.71 -21.49 -9.27
N ASN A 84 -8.02 -21.51 -8.99
CA ASN A 84 -8.72 -20.32 -8.48
C ASN A 84 -8.21 -19.90 -7.11
N ARG A 85 -7.89 -20.86 -6.23
CA ARG A 85 -7.31 -20.57 -4.92
C ARG A 85 -5.95 -19.89 -5.03
N VAL A 86 -5.07 -20.37 -5.91
CA VAL A 86 -3.75 -19.75 -6.14
C VAL A 86 -3.91 -18.34 -6.69
N LYS A 87 -4.83 -18.14 -7.65
CA LYS A 87 -5.13 -16.80 -8.19
C LYS A 87 -5.68 -15.86 -7.12
N ALA A 88 -6.58 -16.35 -6.26
CA ALA A 88 -7.16 -15.58 -5.17
C ALA A 88 -6.10 -15.17 -4.14
N GLN A 89 -5.17 -16.07 -3.78
CA GLN A 89 -4.06 -15.77 -2.87
C GLN A 89 -3.13 -14.71 -3.46
N ALA A 90 -2.75 -14.83 -4.74
CA ALA A 90 -1.92 -13.81 -5.40
C ALA A 90 -2.62 -12.44 -5.46
N GLN A 91 -3.94 -12.41 -5.65
CA GLN A 91 -4.73 -11.19 -5.61
C GLN A 91 -4.80 -10.60 -4.20
N GLU A 92 -4.98 -11.43 -3.18
CA GLU A 92 -4.99 -11.02 -1.77
C GLU A 92 -3.66 -10.38 -1.36
N GLU A 93 -2.53 -11.00 -1.72
CA GLU A 93 -1.20 -10.45 -1.46
C GLU A 93 -1.00 -9.09 -2.16
N ALA A 94 -1.39 -8.98 -3.42
CA ALA A 94 -1.29 -7.72 -4.17
C ALA A 94 -2.16 -6.62 -3.55
N VAL A 95 -3.39 -6.94 -3.15
CA VAL A 95 -4.30 -5.99 -2.49
C VAL A 95 -3.75 -5.59 -1.12
N SER A 96 -3.20 -6.52 -0.35
CA SER A 96 -2.59 -6.24 0.95
C SER A 96 -1.42 -5.26 0.82
N GLN A 97 -0.54 -5.47 -0.16
CA GLN A 97 0.59 -4.57 -0.41
C GLN A 97 0.13 -3.17 -0.81
N VAL A 98 -0.86 -3.06 -1.69
CA VAL A 98 -1.43 -1.77 -2.10
C VAL A 98 -2.12 -1.08 -0.91
N TYR A 99 -2.85 -1.83 -0.09
CA TYR A 99 -3.50 -1.31 1.11
C TYR A 99 -2.50 -0.73 2.11
N GLU A 100 -1.40 -1.44 2.38
CA GLU A 100 -0.34 -0.93 3.25
C GLU A 100 0.28 0.36 2.70
N GLN A 101 0.57 0.41 1.39
CA GLN A 101 1.10 1.61 0.75
C GLN A 101 0.15 2.81 0.84
N GLU A 102 -1.15 2.60 0.58
CA GLU A 102 -2.15 3.66 0.71
C GLU A 102 -2.33 4.09 2.17
N MET A 103 -2.16 3.18 3.13
CA MET A 103 -2.20 3.51 4.55
C MET A 103 -1.03 4.39 4.97
N PHE A 104 0.19 4.11 4.48
CA PHE A 104 1.33 4.99 4.69
C PHE A 104 1.13 6.36 4.05
N LYS A 105 0.63 6.43 2.81
CA LYS A 105 0.29 7.71 2.17
C LYS A 105 -0.73 8.50 2.98
N PHE A 106 -1.75 7.82 3.52
CA PHE A 106 -2.75 8.45 4.37
C PHE A 106 -2.14 9.01 5.67
N ALA A 107 -1.28 8.23 6.32
CA ALA A 107 -0.57 8.66 7.53
C ALA A 107 0.37 9.84 7.25
N ASP A 108 1.07 9.84 6.12
CA ASP A 108 1.94 10.96 5.73
C ASP A 108 1.13 12.24 5.44
N ARG A 109 -0.04 12.11 4.79
CA ARG A 109 -0.96 13.24 4.55
C ARG A 109 -1.53 13.83 5.83
N SER A 110 -1.79 13.00 6.85
CA SER A 110 -2.39 13.44 8.11
C SER A 110 -1.38 14.03 9.09
N LEU A 111 -0.15 13.49 9.13
CA LEU A 111 0.86 13.89 10.11
C LEU A 111 1.79 15.01 9.63
N ASN A 112 1.80 15.34 8.33
CA ASN A 112 2.70 16.36 7.77
C ASN A 112 4.17 16.17 8.22
N LYS A 113 4.62 14.92 8.23
CA LYS A 113 5.92 14.55 8.80
C LYS A 113 7.08 15.30 8.15
N GLY A 114 7.06 15.48 6.82
CA GLY A 114 8.10 16.22 6.10
C GLY A 114 8.22 17.67 6.55
N TYR A 115 7.10 18.34 6.81
CA TYR A 115 7.10 19.69 7.38
C TYR A 115 7.80 19.73 8.74
N HIS A 116 7.35 18.89 9.68
CA HIS A 116 7.87 18.91 11.04
C HIS A 116 9.35 18.55 11.16
N LEU A 117 9.84 17.63 10.31
CA LEU A 117 11.23 17.18 10.36
C LEU A 117 12.20 18.04 9.57
N LEU A 118 11.78 18.57 8.41
CA LEU A 118 12.71 19.20 7.46
C LEU A 118 12.57 20.72 7.38
N TYR A 119 11.34 21.23 7.47
CA TYR A 119 11.04 22.62 7.08
C TYR A 119 10.72 23.53 8.27
N LYS A 120 10.04 23.01 9.28
CA LYS A 120 9.55 23.78 10.44
C LYS A 120 10.66 24.62 11.07
N LYS A 121 11.80 24.00 11.39
CA LYS A 121 12.94 24.69 12.02
C LYS A 121 13.40 25.90 11.20
N LYS A 122 13.54 25.75 9.89
CA LYS A 122 14.02 26.82 9.00
C LYS A 122 13.02 27.96 8.88
N ILE A 123 11.73 27.65 8.81
CA ILE A 123 10.65 28.63 8.80
C ILE A 123 10.63 29.41 10.12
N ASP A 124 10.73 28.71 11.25
CA ASP A 124 10.78 29.33 12.59
C ASP A 124 12.00 30.25 12.74
N GLU A 125 13.17 29.83 12.25
CA GLU A 125 14.40 30.65 12.24
C GLU A 125 14.23 31.93 11.40
N LEU A 126 13.66 31.83 10.20
CA LEU A 126 13.41 32.98 9.33
C LEU A 126 12.40 33.95 9.96
N ASN A 127 11.30 33.43 10.51
CA ASN A 127 10.31 34.24 11.21
C ASN A 127 10.90 34.95 12.42
N THR A 128 11.73 34.25 13.21
CA THR A 128 12.42 34.84 14.37
C THR A 128 13.40 35.93 13.95
N ALA A 129 14.15 35.72 12.86
CA ALA A 129 15.07 36.72 12.33
C ALA A 129 14.34 37.97 11.82
N LEU A 130 13.20 37.80 11.13
CA LEU A 130 12.35 38.92 10.70
C LEU A 130 11.80 39.71 11.89
N TRP A 131 11.40 39.03 12.97
CA TRP A 131 11.00 39.71 14.22
C TRP A 131 12.14 40.51 14.86
N ALA A 132 13.34 39.95 14.90
CA ALA A 132 14.50 40.63 15.49
C ALA A 132 14.88 41.90 14.71
N MET A 133 14.71 41.90 13.38
CA MET A 133 15.00 43.06 12.52
C MET A 133 14.09 44.26 12.76
N ASN A 134 12.94 44.08 13.43
CA ASN A 134 12.04 45.19 13.74
C ASN A 134 12.68 46.26 14.63
N ALA A 135 13.38 45.84 15.68
CA ALA A 135 14.03 46.77 16.59
C ALA A 135 15.10 47.58 15.84
N GLU A 136 15.85 46.91 14.95
CA GLU A 136 16.86 47.55 14.12
C GLU A 136 16.25 48.52 13.10
N ALA A 137 15.11 48.18 12.49
CA ALA A 137 14.40 49.04 11.55
C ALA A 137 13.87 50.32 12.23
N VAL A 138 13.33 50.19 13.45
CA VAL A 138 12.88 51.35 14.23
C VAL A 138 14.05 52.25 14.59
N GLN A 139 15.19 51.68 15.00
CA GLN A 139 16.41 52.44 15.29
C GLN A 139 16.97 53.16 14.05
N ALA A 140 16.86 52.55 12.88
CA ALA A 140 17.26 53.13 11.60
C ALA A 140 16.29 54.23 11.11
N GLY A 141 15.20 54.53 11.81
CA GLY A 141 14.23 55.54 11.40
C GLY A 141 13.30 55.11 10.26
N VAL A 142 13.18 53.80 10.00
CA VAL A 142 12.24 53.28 9.00
C VAL A 142 10.81 53.64 9.39
N GLN A 143 10.04 54.19 8.45
CA GLN A 143 8.64 54.57 8.71
C GLN A 143 7.79 53.33 9.05
N ALA A 144 6.90 53.49 10.04
CA ALA A 144 6.03 52.42 10.53
C ALA A 144 5.19 51.75 9.43
N ALA A 145 4.79 52.50 8.39
CA ALA A 145 4.03 51.96 7.26
C ALA A 145 4.78 50.84 6.52
N TYR A 146 6.10 50.98 6.31
CA TYR A 146 6.91 49.96 5.64
C TYR A 146 7.11 48.72 6.51
N ILE A 147 7.34 48.92 7.82
CA ILE A 147 7.45 47.83 8.80
C ILE A 147 6.16 47.01 8.84
N LEU A 148 5.00 47.69 8.88
CA LEU A 148 3.69 47.05 8.84
C LEU A 148 3.44 46.28 7.55
N ALA A 149 3.88 46.80 6.40
CA ALA A 149 3.77 46.10 5.13
C ALA A 149 4.57 44.79 5.12
N ILE A 150 5.80 44.81 5.65
CA ILE A 150 6.64 43.60 5.78
C ILE A 150 5.99 42.58 6.73
N HIS A 151 5.38 43.06 7.82
CA HIS A 151 4.63 42.19 8.72
C HIS A 151 3.43 41.53 8.05
N ALA A 152 2.63 42.31 7.32
CA ALA A 152 1.48 41.80 6.60
C ALA A 152 1.90 40.73 5.58
N GLU A 153 3.03 40.94 4.89
CA GLU A 153 3.58 39.97 3.95
C GLU A 153 4.04 38.68 4.63
N ARG A 154 4.76 38.79 5.76
CA ARG A 154 5.15 37.63 6.57
C ARG A 154 3.93 36.85 7.04
N ASP A 155 2.89 37.54 7.51
CA ASP A 155 1.67 36.92 8.02
C ASP A 155 0.89 36.25 6.90
N ARG A 156 0.85 36.84 5.69
CA ARG A 156 0.30 36.18 4.50
C ARG A 156 1.04 34.88 4.19
N ILE A 157 2.38 34.91 4.11
CA ILE A 157 3.17 33.71 3.80
C ILE A 157 2.95 32.62 4.85
N ASN A 158 2.89 32.98 6.14
CA ASN A 158 2.63 32.00 7.20
C ASN A 158 1.19 31.44 7.14
N ALA A 159 0.21 32.25 6.75
CA ALA A 159 -1.15 31.76 6.52
C ALA A 159 -1.19 30.78 5.34
N ASP A 160 -0.50 31.09 4.25
CA ASP A 160 -0.40 30.23 3.07
C ASP A 160 0.31 28.90 3.38
N ILE A 161 1.34 28.92 4.23
CA ILE A 161 1.97 27.70 4.78
C ILE A 161 0.93 26.89 5.56
N GLY A 162 0.13 27.52 6.41
CA GLY A 162 -0.95 26.85 7.15
C GLY A 162 -1.95 26.14 6.22
N ILE A 163 -2.38 26.82 5.16
CA ILE A 163 -3.29 26.25 4.15
C ILE A 163 -2.67 25.02 3.47
N VAL A 164 -1.38 25.07 3.13
CA VAL A 164 -0.69 23.92 2.52
C VAL A 164 -0.57 22.74 3.49
N LEU A 165 -0.38 23.01 4.78
CA LEU A 165 -0.34 21.96 5.80
C LEU A 165 -1.71 21.30 5.98
N ASP A 166 -2.78 22.08 5.93
CA ASP A 166 -4.15 21.57 6.06
C ASP A 166 -4.67 20.90 4.77
N ALA A 167 -4.07 21.22 3.62
CA ALA A 167 -4.46 20.64 2.34
C ALA A 167 -4.24 19.11 2.31
N TYR A 168 -5.19 18.38 1.73
CA TYR A 168 -5.07 16.93 1.57
C TYR A 168 -4.17 16.56 0.36
N LEU A 169 -2.88 16.83 0.50
CA LEU A 169 -1.86 16.64 -0.53
C LEU A 169 -0.74 15.70 -0.05
N ASP A 170 -0.12 14.99 -0.99
CA ASP A 170 1.06 14.18 -0.70
C ASP A 170 2.22 15.05 -0.18
N ASP A 171 2.99 14.52 0.77
CA ASP A 171 4.09 15.21 1.44
C ASP A 171 5.14 15.75 0.44
N ALA A 172 5.38 15.04 -0.67
CA ALA A 172 6.28 15.50 -1.73
C ALA A 172 5.81 16.82 -2.38
N LYS A 173 4.51 16.95 -2.63
CA LYS A 173 3.92 18.18 -3.22
C LYS A 173 3.91 19.31 -2.21
N LYS A 174 3.58 19.02 -0.94
CA LYS A 174 3.68 19.99 0.15
C LYS A 174 5.12 20.49 0.30
N GLY A 175 6.10 19.59 0.25
CA GLY A 175 7.52 19.93 0.33
C GLY A 175 8.00 20.85 -0.79
N GLU A 176 7.49 20.70 -2.00
CA GLU A 176 7.76 21.62 -3.11
C GLU A 176 7.24 23.03 -2.82
N GLN A 177 5.99 23.14 -2.37
CA GLN A 177 5.38 24.43 -2.02
C GLN A 177 6.08 25.08 -0.83
N LEU A 178 6.42 24.30 0.21
CA LEU A 178 7.16 24.80 1.38
C LEU A 178 8.54 25.36 1.00
N ARG A 179 9.22 24.78 0.01
CA ARG A 179 10.49 25.34 -0.50
C ARG A 179 10.30 26.71 -1.16
N VAL A 180 9.18 26.90 -1.88
CA VAL A 180 8.82 28.21 -2.45
C VAL A 180 8.61 29.23 -1.32
N TYR A 181 7.79 28.92 -0.31
CA TYR A 181 7.57 29.85 0.81
C TYR A 181 8.84 30.15 1.61
N ILE A 182 9.74 29.17 1.79
CA ILE A 182 11.05 29.43 2.39
C ILE A 182 11.87 30.41 1.55
N SER A 183 11.81 30.29 0.21
CA SER A 183 12.48 31.24 -0.68
C SER A 183 11.87 32.64 -0.60
N GLU A 184 10.56 32.75 -0.48
CA GLU A 184 9.84 34.01 -0.29
C GLU A 184 10.18 34.67 1.05
N LEU A 185 10.18 33.91 2.16
CA LEU A 185 10.61 34.42 3.47
C LEU A 185 12.07 34.89 3.46
N THR A 186 12.93 34.18 2.71
CA THR A 186 14.34 34.58 2.55
C THR A 186 14.45 35.87 1.73
N ALA A 187 13.66 36.02 0.67
CA ALA A 187 13.60 37.25 -0.12
C ALA A 187 13.12 38.42 0.73
N LEU A 188 12.03 38.23 1.49
CA LEU A 188 11.48 39.23 2.41
C LEU A 188 12.52 39.67 3.45
N GLN A 189 13.30 38.73 4.01
CA GLN A 189 14.40 39.07 4.91
C GLN A 189 15.46 39.95 4.25
N ASN A 190 15.84 39.64 3.01
CA ASN A 190 16.83 40.44 2.27
C ASN A 190 16.29 41.83 1.95
N ASP A 191 15.03 41.95 1.56
CA ASP A 191 14.40 43.24 1.30
C ASP A 191 14.27 44.06 2.58
N TYR A 192 13.99 43.42 3.72
CA TYR A 192 13.98 44.11 5.01
C TYR A 192 15.37 44.66 5.38
N ARG A 193 16.43 43.86 5.20
CA ARG A 193 17.81 44.33 5.40
C ARG A 193 18.18 45.50 4.50
N ARG A 194 17.78 45.45 3.23
CA ARG A 194 18.00 46.55 2.28
C ARG A 194 17.30 47.81 2.74
N LEU A 195 16.04 47.71 3.17
CA LEU A 195 15.28 48.83 3.72
C LEU A 195 16.01 49.47 4.90
N ILE A 196 16.44 48.66 5.88
CA ILE A 196 17.20 49.14 7.04
C ILE A 196 18.47 49.87 6.60
N SER A 197 19.24 49.27 5.68
CA SER A 197 20.48 49.87 5.16
C SER A 197 20.22 51.21 4.47
N LEU A 198 19.17 51.31 3.66
CA LEU A 198 18.84 52.55 2.94
C LEU A 198 18.51 53.70 3.90
N PHE A 199 17.72 53.42 4.93
CA PHE A 199 17.36 54.44 5.91
C PHE A 199 18.55 54.86 6.80
N LYS A 200 19.41 53.91 7.20
CA LYS A 200 20.68 54.23 7.89
C LYS A 200 21.56 55.17 7.05
N THR A 201 21.81 54.81 5.79
CA THR A 201 22.64 55.65 4.90
C THR A 201 21.98 57.00 4.61
N SER A 202 20.65 57.07 4.49
CA SER A 202 19.95 58.33 4.33
C SER A 202 20.13 59.24 5.54
N GLN A 203 20.12 58.68 6.75
CA GLN A 203 20.32 59.44 7.98
C GLN A 203 21.75 59.98 8.08
N ASP A 204 22.75 59.14 7.78
CA ASP A 204 24.17 59.52 7.76
C ASP A 204 24.49 60.62 6.74
N LEU A 205 23.67 60.79 5.69
CA LEU A 205 23.84 61.84 4.67
C LEU A 205 23.14 63.15 5.03
N THR A 206 22.18 63.11 5.95
CA THR A 206 21.44 64.29 6.43
C THR A 206 22.03 64.91 7.68
N ASP A 207 22.83 64.14 8.43
CA ASP A 207 23.62 64.59 9.59
C ASP A 207 24.97 65.18 9.15
#